data_AF-A0A7Y6BTR9-F1
#
_entry.id   AF-A0A7Y6BTR9-F1
#
_cell.length_a   1.000
_cell.length_b   1.000
_cell.length_c   1.000
_cell.angle_alpha   90.00
_cell.angle_beta   90.00
_cell.angle_gamma   90.00
#
_symmetry.space_group_name_H-M   'P 1'
#
loop_
_entity.id
_entity.type
_entity.pdbx_description
1 polymer ?
#
loop_
_entity_poly.entity_id
_entity_poly.type
_entity_poly.pdbx_seq_one_letter_code
_entity_poly.pdbx_strand_id
1 'polypeptide(L)'
;MNTITKYTLAAIGTILAYVVGAWLYQKGSQVFFNQTIHESEYRGIVITSFFLYIIIMAPAVFFGGYLINQSSLNNAFKWIFTVIISLVVGLIFPFLASGGQLSSPEGQLLLCFFIPPAFIIGIIYKLLFFKRTLQTQ
;
A
#
# COMPACT_ATOMS: atom_id res chain seq x y z
N MET A 1 -1.17 -11.19 -21.83
CA MET A 1 -2.21 -11.07 -20.80
C MET A 1 -3.23 -10.04 -21.25
N ASN A 2 -4.49 -10.45 -21.38
CA ASN A 2 -5.57 -9.58 -21.86
C ASN A 2 -5.86 -8.49 -20.84
N THR A 3 -6.31 -7.32 -21.33
CA THR A 3 -6.58 -6.13 -20.52
C THR A 3 -7.52 -6.42 -19.35
N ILE A 4 -8.60 -7.18 -19.60
CA ILE A 4 -9.58 -7.58 -18.58
C ILE A 4 -8.88 -8.37 -17.45
N THR A 5 -8.10 -9.40 -17.81
CA THR A 5 -7.35 -10.22 -16.85
C THR A 5 -6.40 -9.38 -15.99
N LYS A 6 -5.73 -8.36 -16.56
CA LYS A 6 -4.86 -7.46 -15.80
C LYS A 6 -5.62 -6.72 -14.71
N TYR A 7 -6.77 -6.14 -15.06
CA TYR A 7 -7.55 -5.36 -14.11
C TYR A 7 -8.23 -6.24 -13.05
N THR A 8 -8.70 -7.43 -13.42
CA THR A 8 -9.21 -8.41 -12.44
C THR A 8 -8.13 -8.80 -11.43
N LEU A 9 -6.91 -9.11 -11.89
CA LEU A 9 -5.79 -9.43 -11.00
C LEU A 9 -5.37 -8.23 -10.13
N ALA A 10 -5.42 -7.02 -10.68
CA ALA A 10 -5.16 -5.79 -9.92
C ALA A 10 -6.19 -5.60 -8.80
N ALA A 11 -7.48 -5.83 -9.07
CA ALA A 11 -8.54 -5.74 -8.08
C ALA A 11 -8.38 -6.79 -6.97
N ILE A 12 -8.13 -8.05 -7.33
CA ILE A 12 -7.89 -9.13 -6.36
C ILE A 12 -6.65 -8.81 -5.52
N GLY A 13 -5.55 -8.40 -6.15
CA GLY A 13 -4.32 -8.05 -5.45
C GLY A 13 -4.49 -6.86 -4.50
N THR A 14 -5.31 -5.88 -4.86
CA THR A 14 -5.65 -4.74 -3.99
C THR A 14 -6.44 -5.19 -2.76
N ILE A 15 -7.42 -6.09 -2.93
CA ILE A 15 -8.17 -6.67 -1.79
C ILE A 15 -7.23 -7.47 -0.89
N LEU A 16 -6.34 -8.30 -1.46
CA LEU A 16 -5.39 -9.09 -0.69
C LEU A 16 -4.39 -8.22 0.08
N ALA A 17 -3.85 -7.19 -0.57
CA ALA A 17 -2.94 -6.24 0.07
C ALA A 17 -3.61 -5.57 1.27
N TYR A 18 -4.87 -5.13 1.13
CA TYR A 18 -5.65 -4.61 2.26
C TYR A 18 -5.75 -5.61 3.42
N VAL A 19 -6.11 -6.87 3.13
CA VAL A 19 -6.26 -7.92 4.15
C VAL A 19 -4.96 -8.13 4.93
N VAL A 20 -3.80 -8.06 4.26
CA VAL A 20 -2.48 -8.13 4.92
C VAL A 20 -2.29 -6.98 5.91
N GLY A 21 -2.67 -5.76 5.55
CA GLY A 21 -2.58 -4.60 6.44
C GLY A 21 -3.50 -4.72 7.65
N ALA A 22 -4.75 -5.12 7.44
CA ALA A 22 -5.70 -5.34 8.53
C ALA A 22 -5.21 -6.41 9.51
N TRP A 23 -4.68 -7.52 8.98
CA TRP A 23 -4.11 -8.59 9.79
C TRP A 23 -2.88 -8.12 10.59
N LEU A 24 -1.97 -7.36 9.97
CA LEU A 24 -0.80 -6.80 10.64
C LEU A 24 -1.17 -5.77 11.71
N TYR A 25 -2.21 -4.97 11.49
CA TYR A 25 -2.73 -4.07 12.52
C TYR A 25 -3.27 -4.85 13.72
N GLN A 26 -4.05 -5.90 13.47
CA GLN A 26 -4.56 -6.76 14.54
C GLN A 26 -3.41 -7.37 15.35
N LYS A 27 -2.38 -7.92 14.69
CA LYS A 27 -1.21 -8.47 15.37
C LYS A 27 -0.35 -7.41 16.05
N GLY A 28 -0.16 -6.27 15.41
CA GLY A 28 0.56 -5.12 15.98
C GLY A 28 -0.09 -4.65 17.28
N SER A 29 -1.43 -4.65 17.37
CA SER A 29 -2.13 -4.20 18.57
C SER A 29 -1.79 -5.03 19.81
N GLN A 30 -1.65 -6.35 19.62
CA GLN A 30 -1.24 -7.27 20.67
C GLN A 30 0.20 -7.00 21.12
N VAL A 31 1.08 -6.62 20.18
CA VAL A 31 2.50 -6.37 20.44
C VAL A 31 2.71 -5.01 21.13
N PHE A 32 2.05 -3.95 20.66
CA PHE A 32 2.32 -2.58 21.13
C PHE A 32 1.54 -2.18 22.38
N PHE A 33 0.33 -2.73 22.57
CA PHE A 33 -0.55 -2.35 23.69
C PHE A 33 -0.77 -3.45 24.70
N ASN A 34 -0.31 -4.68 24.43
CA ASN A 34 -0.58 -5.87 25.24
C ASN A 34 -2.08 -6.05 25.56
N GLN A 35 -2.94 -5.53 24.67
CA GLN A 35 -4.38 -5.53 24.77
C GLN A 35 -4.96 -6.20 23.54
N THR A 36 -6.01 -6.99 23.74
CA THR A 36 -6.81 -7.50 22.63
C THR A 36 -7.84 -6.43 22.30
N ILE A 37 -7.76 -5.81 21.13
CA ILE A 37 -8.77 -4.83 20.69
C ILE A 37 -10.14 -5.51 20.69
N HIS A 38 -11.14 -4.89 21.32
CA HIS A 38 -12.51 -5.38 21.28
C HIS A 38 -13.01 -5.42 19.83
N GLU A 39 -13.71 -6.49 19.45
CA GLU A 39 -14.10 -6.75 18.06
C GLU A 39 -14.91 -5.61 17.41
N SER A 40 -15.69 -4.87 18.21
CA SER A 40 -16.45 -3.69 17.79
C SER A 40 -15.56 -2.50 17.38
N GLU A 41 -14.52 -2.20 18.16
CA GLU A 41 -13.57 -1.11 17.89
C GLU A 41 -12.69 -1.43 16.68
N TYR A 42 -12.26 -2.70 16.59
CA TYR A 42 -11.52 -3.21 15.45
C TYR A 42 -12.31 -3.05 14.15
N ARG A 43 -13.61 -3.40 14.15
CA ARG A 43 -14.48 -3.25 12.96
C ARG A 43 -14.54 -1.81 12.46
N GLY A 44 -14.71 -0.83 13.35
CA GLY A 44 -14.81 0.59 12.97
C GLY A 44 -13.52 1.11 12.31
N ILE A 45 -12.37 0.77 12.89
CA ILE A 45 -11.06 1.19 12.38
C ILE A 45 -10.74 0.51 11.05
N VAL A 46 -11.02 -0.79 10.94
CA VAL A 46 -10.84 -1.56 9.70
C VAL A 46 -11.70 -0.96 8.58
N ILE A 47 -12.99 -0.75 8.81
CA ILE A 47 -13.89 -0.16 7.79
C ILE A 47 -13.41 1.23 7.36
N THR A 48 -13.03 2.09 8.30
CA THR A 48 -12.54 3.45 7.99
C THR A 48 -11.23 3.39 7.20
N SER A 49 -10.32 2.51 7.61
CA SER A 49 -9.03 2.32 6.94
C SER A 49 -9.18 1.67 5.55
N PHE A 50 -10.23 0.87 5.33
CA PHE A 50 -10.60 0.35 4.00
C PHE A 50 -10.97 1.46 3.03
N PHE A 51 -11.84 2.38 3.44
CA PHE A 51 -12.22 3.50 2.58
C PHE A 51 -11.02 4.38 2.23
N LEU A 52 -10.19 4.72 3.21
CA LEU A 52 -8.96 5.48 2.99
C LEU A 52 -7.99 4.75 2.05
N TYR A 53 -7.83 3.44 2.26
CA TYR A 53 -6.99 2.60 1.43
C TYR A 53 -7.46 2.58 -0.03
N ILE A 54 -8.75 2.33 -0.29
CA ILE A 54 -9.26 2.14 -1.65
C ILE A 54 -9.47 3.45 -2.41
N ILE A 55 -9.82 4.54 -1.72
CA ILE A 55 -10.12 5.84 -2.34
C ILE A 55 -8.86 6.68 -2.52
N ILE A 56 -7.89 6.59 -1.61
CA ILE A 56 -6.73 7.48 -1.59
C ILE A 56 -5.46 6.71 -1.92
N MET A 57 -5.17 5.68 -1.12
CA MET A 57 -3.84 5.05 -1.16
C MET A 57 -3.63 4.24 -2.44
N ALA A 58 -4.54 3.33 -2.78
CA ALA A 58 -4.41 2.51 -3.98
C ALA A 58 -4.36 3.37 -5.27
N PRO A 59 -5.26 4.35 -5.49
CA PRO A 59 -5.16 5.23 -6.65
C PRO A 59 -3.85 6.01 -6.71
N ALA A 60 -3.37 6.54 -5.58
CA ALA A 60 -2.10 7.28 -5.52
C ALA A 60 -0.89 6.40 -5.90
N VAL A 61 -0.82 5.16 -5.39
CA VAL A 61 0.26 4.22 -5.75
C VAL A 61 0.18 3.84 -7.23
N PHE A 62 -1.02 3.54 -7.76
CA PHE A 62 -1.21 3.21 -9.18
C PHE A 62 -0.83 4.37 -10.09
N PHE A 63 -1.20 5.60 -9.73
CA PHE A 63 -0.86 6.80 -10.48
C PHE A 63 0.65 7.08 -10.45
N GLY A 64 1.28 7.02 -9.27
CA GLY A 64 2.74 7.17 -9.14
C GLY A 64 3.49 6.11 -9.94
N GLY A 65 3.07 4.85 -9.82
CA GLY A 65 3.60 3.74 -10.61
C GLY A 65 3.47 3.96 -12.11
N TYR A 66 2.33 4.51 -12.56
CA TYR A 66 2.08 4.87 -13.97
C TYR A 66 3.05 5.94 -14.47
N LEU A 67 3.21 7.05 -13.76
CA LEU A 67 4.15 8.10 -14.14
C LEU A 67 5.59 7.56 -14.25
N ILE A 68 6.01 6.74 -13.26
CA ILE A 68 7.33 6.10 -13.28
C ILE A 68 7.46 5.14 -14.48
N ASN A 69 6.40 4.41 -14.82
CA ASN A 69 6.43 3.48 -15.96
C ASN A 69 6.56 4.19 -17.31
N GLN A 70 6.00 5.40 -17.45
CA GLN A 70 6.10 6.23 -18.65
C GLN A 70 7.45 6.94 -18.78
N SER A 71 8.22 7.07 -17.70
CA SER A 71 9.55 7.69 -17.75
C SER A 71 10.54 6.92 -18.63
N SER A 72 11.60 7.61 -19.08
CA SER A 72 12.72 7.03 -19.83
C SER A 72 13.73 6.27 -18.96
N LEU A 73 13.47 6.15 -17.65
CA LEU A 73 14.34 5.44 -16.72
C LEU A 73 14.51 3.97 -17.12
N ASN A 74 15.67 3.41 -16.80
CA ASN A 74 15.89 1.98 -16.96
C ASN A 74 14.94 1.18 -16.04
N ASN A 75 14.80 -0.11 -16.33
CA ASN A 75 13.85 -0.96 -15.62
C ASN A 75 14.17 -1.08 -14.12
N ALA A 76 15.44 -1.13 -13.73
CA ALA A 76 15.85 -1.23 -12.33
C ALA A 76 15.43 0.01 -11.53
N PHE A 77 15.68 1.21 -12.05
CA PHE A 77 15.24 2.45 -11.41
C PHE A 77 13.72 2.55 -11.36
N LYS A 78 13.00 2.10 -12.40
CA LYS A 78 11.53 2.05 -12.37
C LYS A 78 10.99 1.19 -11.21
N TRP A 79 11.64 0.06 -10.91
CA TRP A 79 11.28 -0.76 -9.76
C TRP A 79 11.57 -0.04 -8.44
N ILE A 80 12.78 0.49 -8.28
CA ILE A 80 13.20 1.23 -7.08
C ILE A 80 12.24 2.40 -6.79
N PHE A 81 11.98 3.25 -7.78
CA PHE A 81 11.09 4.39 -7.59
C PHE A 81 9.65 3.98 -7.32
N THR A 82 9.19 2.85 -7.85
CA THR A 82 7.84 2.36 -7.54
C THR A 82 7.74 1.88 -6.10
N VAL A 83 8.78 1.22 -5.59
CA VAL A 83 8.87 0.87 -4.17
C VAL A 83 8.89 2.14 -3.32
N ILE A 84 9.72 3.12 -3.67
CA ILE A 84 9.83 4.39 -2.93
C ILE A 84 8.49 5.12 -2.88
N ILE A 85 7.81 5.34 -4.03
CA ILE A 85 6.53 6.06 -4.03
C ILE A 85 5.46 5.29 -3.25
N SER A 86 5.49 3.96 -3.28
CA SER A 86 4.57 3.13 -2.51
C SER A 86 4.78 3.31 -1.00
N LEU A 87 6.04 3.31 -0.55
CA LEU A 87 6.37 3.55 0.85
C LEU A 87 6.01 4.98 1.28
N VAL A 88 6.31 5.98 0.45
CA VAL A 88 5.96 7.38 0.70
C VAL A 88 4.44 7.53 0.85
N VAL A 89 3.66 6.99 -0.08
CA VAL A 89 2.19 7.04 -0.01
C VAL A 89 1.67 6.29 1.22
N GLY A 90 2.23 5.12 1.54
CA GLY A 90 1.90 4.36 2.75
C GLY A 90 2.28 5.08 4.06
N LEU A 91 3.22 6.02 4.02
CA LEU A 91 3.66 6.81 5.17
C LEU A 91 2.82 8.07 5.42
N ILE A 92 2.25 8.68 4.36
CA ILE A 92 1.53 9.96 4.46
C ILE A 92 0.40 9.87 5.49
N PHE A 93 -0.45 8.84 5.40
CA PHE A 93 -1.61 8.74 6.28
C PHE A 93 -1.23 8.48 7.74
N PRO A 94 -0.36 7.49 8.08
CA PRO A 94 0.15 7.34 9.44
C PRO A 94 0.78 8.61 10.01
N PHE A 95 1.53 9.35 9.19
CA PHE A 95 2.18 10.59 9.62
C PHE A 95 1.15 11.68 9.96
N LEU A 96 0.17 11.92 9.08
CA LEU A 96 -0.85 12.94 9.31
C LEU A 96 -1.80 12.58 10.46
N ALA A 97 -2.24 11.33 10.54
CA ALA A 97 -3.18 10.87 11.56
C ALA A 97 -2.55 10.82 12.96
N SER A 98 -1.24 10.59 13.06
CA SER A 98 -0.52 10.64 14.34
C SER A 98 0.01 12.04 14.71
N GLY A 99 -0.28 13.08 13.92
CA GLY A 99 0.30 14.42 14.13
C GLY A 99 1.83 14.43 14.07
N GLY A 100 2.42 13.53 13.29
CA GLY A 100 3.87 13.33 13.18
C GLY A 100 4.49 12.39 14.22
N GLN A 101 3.71 11.89 15.19
CA GLN A 101 4.22 11.03 16.25
C GLN A 101 4.26 9.55 15.83
N LEU A 102 5.08 9.22 14.83
CA LEU A 102 5.17 7.85 14.30
C LEU A 102 5.69 6.81 15.31
N SER A 103 6.42 7.25 16.34
CA SER A 103 6.91 6.38 17.41
C SER A 103 5.85 6.08 18.48
N SER A 104 4.71 6.77 18.46
CA SER A 104 3.58 6.43 19.34
C SER A 104 3.03 5.04 18.97
N PRO A 105 2.47 4.31 19.94
CA PRO A 105 1.79 3.04 19.67
C PRO A 105 0.74 3.13 18.55
N GLU A 106 -0.04 4.21 18.49
CA GLU A 106 -1.02 4.47 17.43
C GLU A 106 -0.35 4.70 16.08
N GLY A 107 0.73 5.49 16.05
CA GLY A 107 1.54 5.69 14.85
C GLY A 107 2.12 4.39 14.32
N GLN A 108 2.66 3.53 15.19
CA GLN A 108 3.21 2.23 14.84
C GLN A 108 2.13 1.27 14.30
N LEU A 109 0.92 1.29 14.87
CA LEU A 109 -0.20 0.52 14.33
C LEU A 109 -0.62 0.96 12.93
N LEU A 110 -0.74 2.27 12.72
CA LEU A 110 -1.07 2.81 11.41
C LEU A 110 0.04 2.49 10.39
N LEU A 111 1.31 2.53 10.79
CA LEU A 111 2.41 2.09 9.93
C LEU A 111 2.29 0.61 9.56
N CYS A 112 2.00 -0.27 10.52
CA CYS A 112 1.75 -1.70 10.27
C CYS A 112 0.56 -1.92 9.34
N PHE A 113 -0.46 -1.06 9.41
CA PHE A 113 -1.61 -1.14 8.53
C PHE A 113 -1.30 -0.67 7.11
N PHE A 114 -0.70 0.51 6.93
CA PHE A 114 -0.67 1.17 5.61
C PHE A 114 0.58 0.88 4.78
N ILE A 115 1.76 0.69 5.40
CA ILE A 115 3.01 0.48 4.65
C ILE A 115 3.02 -0.85 3.88
N PRO A 116 2.75 -2.01 4.51
CA PRO A 116 2.83 -3.29 3.81
C PRO A 116 1.85 -3.39 2.64
N PRO A 117 0.58 -2.98 2.77
CA PRO A 117 -0.34 -2.96 1.64
C PRO A 117 0.08 -2.00 0.53
N ALA A 118 0.61 -0.82 0.86
CA ALA A 118 1.08 0.13 -0.15
C ALA A 118 2.23 -0.47 -0.96
N PHE A 119 3.19 -1.09 -0.27
CA PHE A 119 4.27 -1.83 -0.89
C PHE A 119 3.76 -2.94 -1.83
N ILE A 120 2.88 -3.81 -1.33
CA ILE A 120 2.30 -4.91 -2.12
C ILE A 120 1.57 -4.38 -3.36
N ILE A 121 0.79 -3.30 -3.24
CA ILE A 121 0.15 -2.64 -4.39
C ILE A 121 1.19 -2.17 -5.42
N GLY A 122 2.27 -1.53 -4.98
CA GLY A 122 3.33 -1.08 -5.88
C GLY A 122 3.94 -2.23 -6.68
N ILE A 123 4.17 -3.37 -6.01
CA ILE A 123 4.65 -4.60 -6.64
C ILE A 123 3.62 -5.14 -7.63
N ILE A 124 2.34 -5.25 -7.25
CA ILE A 124 1.25 -5.70 -8.13
C ILE A 124 1.18 -4.81 -9.38
N TYR A 125 1.20 -3.49 -9.19
CA TYR A 125 1.19 -2.53 -10.28
C TYR A 125 2.33 -2.82 -11.26
N LYS A 126 3.56 -2.97 -10.76
CA LYS A 126 4.69 -3.29 -11.62
C LYS A 126 4.49 -4.62 -12.31
N LEU A 127 4.17 -5.71 -11.61
CA LEU A 127 4.00 -7.02 -12.25
C LEU A 127 2.97 -7.01 -13.39
N LEU A 128 1.86 -6.29 -13.24
CA LEU A 128 0.76 -6.30 -14.21
C LEU A 128 0.97 -5.30 -15.36
N PHE A 129 1.53 -4.13 -15.07
CA PHE A 129 1.62 -3.00 -16.00
C PHE A 129 3.05 -2.66 -16.43
N PHE A 130 4.05 -3.44 -16.03
CA PHE A 130 5.43 -3.25 -16.46
C PHE A 130 5.54 -3.21 -17.98
N LYS A 131 6.01 -2.07 -18.49
CA LYS A 131 6.36 -1.91 -19.89
C LYS A 131 7.84 -2.22 -20.03
N ARG A 132 8.18 -3.27 -20.77
CA ARG A 132 9.58 -3.59 -21.08
C ARG A 132 10.12 -2.47 -21.95
N THR A 133 11.05 -1.69 -21.41
CA THR A 133 11.79 -0.72 -22.22
C THR A 133 12.65 -1.53 -23.18
N LEU A 134 12.28 -1.58 -24.46
CA LEU A 134 13.11 -2.20 -25.50
C LEU A 134 14.41 -1.38 -25.54
N GLN A 135 15.52 -2.02 -25.19
CA GLN A 135 16.83 -1.47 -25.45
C GLN A 135 16.98 -1.35 -26.97
N THR A 136 16.78 -0.14 -27.47
CA THR A 136 17.35 0.28 -28.76
C THR A 136 18.73 0.81 -28.41
N GLN A 137 19.69 -0.09 -28.38
CA GLN A 137 21.12 0.20 -28.51
C GLN A 137 21.72 -0.87 -29.41
#